data_AF-A0A8S2GBH5-F1
#
_entry.id   AF-A0A8S2GBH5-F1
#
_cell.length_a   1.000
_cell.length_b   1.000
_cell.length_c   1.000
_cell.angle_alpha   90.00
_cell.angle_beta   90.00
_cell.angle_gamma   90.00
#
_symmetry.space_group_name_H-M   'P 1'
#
loop_
_entity.id
_entity.type
_entity.pdbx_description
1 polymer ?
#
loop_
_entity_poly.entity_id
_entity_poly.type
_entity_poly.pdbx_seq_one_letter_code
_entity_poly.pdbx_strand_id
1 'polypeptide(L)'
;SKICGGLFVDMTIHDFDMTRYLLDAEVMEVFAVGNTLIEPTIAELDDVDTAIITMKMSDGTLVVIDNSRQAVYGYDQRVEVFGSKGQASIANDTKTSLVISDNQ
;
A
#
# COMPACT_ATOMS: atom_id res chain seq x y z
N SER A 1 -3.27 12.06 -15.52
CA SER A 1 -3.93 10.76 -15.70
C SER A 1 -3.66 10.05 -17.02
N LYS A 2 -3.49 10.71 -18.19
CA LYS A 2 -3.27 9.99 -19.47
C LYS A 2 -1.85 9.43 -19.71
N ILE A 3 -0.85 9.85 -18.93
CA ILE A 3 0.57 9.49 -19.14
C ILE A 3 1.06 8.40 -18.14
N CYS A 4 0.58 8.35 -16.89
CA CYS A 4 1.01 7.34 -15.90
C CYS A 4 -0.01 6.21 -15.61
N GLY A 5 -1.27 6.31 -16.10
CA GLY A 5 -2.27 5.25 -15.90
C GLY A 5 -3.06 5.31 -14.58
N GLY A 6 -2.77 6.30 -13.72
CA GLY A 6 -3.46 6.52 -12.44
C GLY A 6 -2.80 5.79 -11.26
N LEU A 7 -3.26 6.06 -10.04
CA LEU A 7 -2.65 5.54 -8.80
C LEU A 7 -2.41 4.03 -8.84
N PHE A 8 -3.39 3.25 -9.31
CA PHE A 8 -3.32 1.79 -9.31
C PHE A 8 -2.27 1.22 -10.26
N VAL A 9 -2.00 1.90 -11.38
CA VAL A 9 -1.04 1.45 -12.40
C VAL A 9 0.37 1.97 -12.10
N ASP A 10 0.47 3.18 -11.56
CA ASP A 10 1.73 3.90 -11.30
C ASP A 10 2.34 3.57 -9.94
N MET A 11 1.52 3.27 -8.93
CA MET A 11 1.94 3.05 -7.55
C MET A 11 1.59 1.65 -7.05
N THR A 12 0.30 1.30 -7.03
CA THR A 12 -0.19 0.03 -6.45
C THR A 12 0.33 -1.20 -7.20
N ILE A 13 0.82 -1.05 -8.43
CA ILE A 13 1.41 -2.14 -9.22
C ILE A 13 2.53 -2.88 -8.47
N HIS A 14 3.34 -2.15 -7.70
CA HIS A 14 4.42 -2.73 -6.91
C HIS A 14 3.89 -3.55 -5.73
N ASP A 15 2.79 -3.11 -5.12
CA ASP A 15 2.16 -3.83 -4.00
C ASP A 15 1.43 -5.09 -4.50
N PHE A 16 0.84 -5.05 -5.71
CA PHE A 16 0.28 -6.24 -6.35
C PHE A 16 1.37 -7.29 -6.63
N ASP A 17 2.52 -6.89 -7.16
CA ASP A 17 3.65 -7.79 -7.37
C ASP A 17 4.20 -8.33 -6.05
N MET A 18 4.42 -7.46 -5.06
CA MET A 18 4.89 -7.84 -3.73
C MET A 18 3.95 -8.85 -3.05
N THR A 19 2.63 -8.64 -3.15
CA THR A 19 1.63 -9.57 -2.60
C THR A 19 1.77 -10.96 -3.21
N ARG A 20 1.88 -11.06 -4.54
CA ARG A 20 2.03 -12.34 -5.24
C ARG A 20 3.35 -13.01 -4.88
N TYR A 21 4.43 -12.24 -4.75
CA TYR A 21 5.74 -12.73 -4.34
C TYR A 21 5.73 -13.30 -2.92
N LEU A 22 5.10 -12.61 -1.96
CA LEU A 22 5.08 -13.02 -0.55
C LEU A 22 4.18 -14.22 -0.30
N LEU A 23 3.06 -14.31 -1.01
CA LEU A 23 2.03 -15.32 -0.76
C LEU A 23 2.15 -16.55 -1.67
N ASP A 24 2.95 -16.47 -2.75
CA ASP A 24 3.03 -17.52 -3.78
C ASP A 24 1.63 -17.96 -4.27
N ALA A 25 0.73 -16.97 -4.40
CA ALA A 25 -0.68 -17.14 -4.70
C ALA A 25 -1.18 -16.06 -5.67
N GLU A 26 -2.22 -16.39 -6.44
CA GLU A 26 -2.79 -15.49 -7.43
C GLU A 26 -3.98 -14.69 -6.88
N VAL A 27 -4.17 -13.47 -7.37
CA VAL A 27 -5.31 -12.63 -6.99
C VAL A 27 -6.58 -13.13 -7.68
N MET A 28 -7.64 -13.36 -6.91
CA MET A 28 -8.93 -13.85 -7.42
C MET A 28 -10.01 -12.78 -7.47
N GLU A 29 -10.06 -11.93 -6.44
CA GLU A 29 -11.06 -10.87 -6.30
C GLU A 29 -10.39 -9.61 -5.74
N VAL A 30 -10.79 -8.45 -6.25
CA VAL A 30 -10.30 -7.14 -5.82
C VAL A 30 -11.48 -6.21 -5.57
N PHE A 31 -11.44 -5.49 -4.46
CA PHE A 31 -12.32 -4.36 -4.17
C PHE A 31 -11.45 -3.16 -3.77
N ALA A 32 -11.73 -1.98 -4.33
CA ALA A 32 -10.96 -0.78 -4.06
C ALA A 32 -11.88 0.41 -3.82
N VAL A 33 -11.50 1.24 -2.86
CA VAL A 33 -12.06 2.58 -2.65
C VAL A 33 -10.92 3.58 -2.69
N GLY A 34 -11.15 4.72 -3.33
CA GLY A 34 -10.14 5.78 -3.43
C GLY A 34 -10.79 7.15 -3.36
N ASN A 35 -9.99 8.15 -2.98
CA ASN A 35 -10.40 9.54 -2.93
C ASN A 35 -9.22 10.47 -3.24
N THR A 36 -9.53 11.72 -3.55
CA THR A 36 -8.55 12.81 -3.66
C THR A 36 -8.58 13.61 -2.37
N LEU A 37 -7.59 13.41 -1.50
CA LEU A 37 -7.52 14.00 -0.15
C LEU A 37 -6.37 14.99 0.00
N ILE A 38 -5.41 14.99 -0.93
CA ILE A 38 -4.15 15.71 -0.83
C ILE A 38 -4.16 16.93 -1.76
N GLU A 39 -4.34 16.70 -3.06
CA GLU A 39 -4.18 17.73 -4.09
C GLU A 39 -5.41 17.74 -5.01
N PRO A 40 -6.29 18.75 -4.93
CA PRO A 40 -7.54 18.79 -5.69
C PRO A 40 -7.36 18.67 -7.21
N THR A 41 -6.23 19.13 -7.76
CA THR A 41 -5.94 19.01 -9.20
C THR A 41 -5.82 17.56 -9.68
N ILE A 42 -5.61 16.58 -8.79
CA ILE A 42 -5.63 15.16 -9.12
C ILE A 42 -7.04 14.69 -9.48
N ALA A 43 -8.07 15.19 -8.77
CA ALA A 43 -9.47 14.90 -9.10
C ALA A 43 -9.87 15.47 -10.46
N GLU A 44 -9.33 16.64 -10.84
CA GLU A 44 -9.54 17.24 -12.17
C GLU A 44 -8.99 16.34 -13.31
N LEU A 45 -8.07 15.44 -12.98
CA LEU A 45 -7.50 14.47 -13.90
C LEU A 45 -8.24 13.12 -13.88
N ASP A 46 -9.32 12.95 -13.10
CA ASP A 46 -10.01 11.66 -12.93
C ASP A 46 -9.08 10.57 -12.36
N ASP A 47 -8.26 10.94 -11.38
CA ASP A 47 -7.37 10.05 -10.62
C ASP A 47 -7.62 10.22 -9.11
N VAL A 48 -7.06 9.31 -8.31
CA VAL A 48 -7.09 9.37 -6.84
C VAL A 48 -5.67 9.51 -6.28
N ASP A 49 -5.55 10.05 -5.07
CA ASP A 49 -4.26 10.18 -4.40
C ASP A 49 -4.14 9.29 -3.16
N THR A 50 -5.27 8.80 -2.67
CA THR A 50 -5.36 7.93 -1.50
C THR A 50 -6.31 6.79 -1.81
N ALA A 51 -5.90 5.55 -1.58
CA ALA A 51 -6.73 4.38 -1.83
C ALA A 51 -6.53 3.27 -0.79
N ILE A 52 -7.61 2.53 -0.56
CA ILE A 52 -7.62 1.27 0.19
C ILE A 52 -8.11 0.19 -0.75
N ILE A 53 -7.33 -0.87 -0.88
CA ILE A 53 -7.61 -2.01 -1.73
C ILE A 53 -7.67 -3.25 -0.84
N THR A 54 -8.71 -4.06 -1.01
CA THR A 54 -8.82 -5.38 -0.40
C THR A 54 -8.82 -6.45 -1.47
N MET A 55 -8.13 -7.54 -1.22
CA MET A 55 -8.02 -8.65 -2.17
C MET A 55 -8.24 -9.99 -1.49
N LYS A 56 -8.73 -10.94 -2.27
CA LYS A 56 -8.80 -12.36 -1.93
C LYS A 56 -7.91 -13.14 -2.88
N MET A 57 -7.04 -13.96 -2.31
CA MET A 57 -6.07 -14.77 -3.03
C MET A 57 -6.63 -16.17 -3.33
N SER A 58 -5.99 -16.90 -4.23
CA SER A 58 -6.39 -18.25 -4.67
C SER A 58 -6.36 -19.30 -3.56
N ASP A 59 -5.53 -19.11 -2.54
CA ASP A 59 -5.44 -19.95 -1.34
C ASP A 59 -6.42 -19.54 -0.24
N GLY A 60 -7.22 -18.49 -0.46
CA GLY A 60 -8.16 -17.92 0.50
C GLY A 60 -7.56 -16.85 1.42
N THR A 61 -6.27 -16.52 1.29
CA THR A 61 -5.64 -15.42 2.03
C THR A 61 -6.32 -14.09 1.70
N LEU A 62 -6.46 -13.22 2.71
CA LEU A 62 -7.01 -11.87 2.57
C LEU A 62 -5.88 -10.86 2.67
N VAL A 63 -5.92 -9.85 1.80
CA VAL A 63 -4.89 -8.81 1.70
C VAL A 63 -5.55 -7.43 1.76
N VAL A 64 -4.87 -6.49 2.42
CA VAL A 64 -5.22 -5.07 2.43
C VAL A 64 -3.99 -4.28 2.00
N ILE A 65 -4.18 -3.35 1.06
CA ILE A 65 -3.16 -2.38 0.64
C ILE A 65 -3.72 -0.98 0.88
N ASP A 66 -2.95 -0.14 1.56
CA ASP A 66 -3.18 1.28 1.71
C ASP A 66 -2.11 2.07 0.95
N ASN A 67 -2.54 2.95 0.05
CA ASN A 67 -1.64 3.81 -0.71
C ASN A 67 -2.02 5.27 -0.49
N SER A 68 -1.01 6.12 -0.41
CA SER A 68 -1.12 7.58 -0.37
C SER A 68 0.02 8.19 -1.18
N ARG A 69 -0.30 9.15 -2.06
CA ARG A 69 0.73 9.92 -2.80
C ARG A 69 1.55 10.84 -1.89
N GLN A 70 1.11 11.06 -0.65
CA GLN A 70 1.84 11.91 0.30
C GLN A 70 1.84 11.32 1.71
N ALA A 71 3.04 11.04 2.19
CA ALA A 71 3.36 10.87 3.61
C ALA A 71 4.40 11.93 3.97
N VAL A 72 4.01 12.94 4.76
CA VAL A 72 4.87 14.10 5.06
C VAL A 72 6.16 13.73 5.81
N TYR A 73 6.18 12.56 6.43
CA TYR A 73 7.32 11.99 7.16
C TYR A 73 8.29 11.20 6.28
N GLY A 74 8.06 11.13 4.97
CA GLY A 74 8.91 10.44 4.02
C GLY A 74 8.24 9.22 3.42
N TYR A 75 9.05 8.34 2.82
CA TYR A 75 8.54 7.17 2.11
C TYR A 75 8.11 6.10 3.11
N ASP A 76 6.83 5.72 3.06
CA ASP A 76 6.22 4.71 3.93
C ASP A 76 6.00 3.42 3.12
N GLN A 77 6.87 2.43 3.33
CA GLN A 77 6.85 1.11 2.74
C GLN A 77 6.94 0.05 3.83
N ARG A 78 5.81 -0.57 4.12
CA ARG A 78 5.70 -1.59 5.17
C ARG A 78 4.92 -2.78 4.66
N VAL A 79 5.24 -3.93 5.23
CA VAL A 79 4.54 -5.20 4.95
C VAL A 79 4.35 -5.92 6.26
N GLU A 80 3.18 -6.54 6.42
CA GLU A 80 2.89 -7.44 7.52
C GLU A 80 2.16 -8.68 6.99
N VAL A 81 2.65 -9.86 7.36
CA VAL A 81 2.04 -11.15 7.03
C VAL A 81 1.76 -11.89 8.32
N PHE A 82 0.48 -12.11 8.61
CA PHE A 82 0.01 -12.89 9.75
C PHE A 82 -0.41 -14.30 9.30
N GLY A 83 -0.05 -15.30 10.08
CA GLY A 83 -0.44 -16.69 9.83
C GLY A 83 -0.60 -17.50 11.11
N SER A 84 -0.93 -18.78 10.95
CA SER A 84 -1.26 -19.68 12.06
C SER A 84 -0.15 -19.89 13.11
N LYS A 85 1.10 -19.55 12.78
CA LYS A 85 2.28 -19.74 13.64
C LYS A 85 2.88 -18.44 14.16
N GLY A 86 2.27 -17.30 13.86
CA GLY A 86 2.80 -15.98 14.22
C GLY A 86 2.73 -15.01 13.07
N GLN A 87 3.63 -14.03 13.08
CA GLN A 87 3.61 -12.89 12.17
C GLN A 87 5.04 -12.53 11.77
N ALA A 88 5.18 -12.00 10.55
CA ALA A 88 6.40 -11.37 10.06
C ALA A 88 6.07 -9.97 9.54
N SER A 89 6.89 -8.97 9.88
CA SER A 89 6.77 -7.61 9.35
C SER A 89 8.09 -7.05 8.87
N ILE A 90 7.99 -6.16 7.89
CA ILE A 90 9.05 -5.28 7.44
C ILE A 90 8.60 -3.86 7.79
N ALA A 91 9.41 -3.19 8.63
CA ALA A 91 9.23 -1.79 8.97
C ALA A 91 9.92 -0.88 7.95
N ASN A 92 9.62 0.42 8.01
CA ASN A 92 10.26 1.43 7.17
C ASN A 92 11.79 1.44 7.35
N ASP A 93 12.51 1.59 6.24
CA ASP A 93 13.93 1.89 6.27
C ASP A 93 14.12 3.37 6.61
N THR A 94 14.74 3.62 7.77
CA THR A 94 14.98 4.97 8.27
C THR A 94 16.43 5.36 8.05
N LYS A 95 16.68 6.63 7.71
CA LYS A 95 18.05 7.18 7.56
C LYS A 95 18.93 6.98 8.80
N THR A 96 18.30 6.81 9.95
CA THR A 96 18.95 6.57 11.23
C THR A 96 18.15 5.55 12.01
N SER A 97 18.83 4.69 12.77
CA SER A 97 18.20 3.80 13.75
C SER A 97 17.89 4.50 15.08
N LEU A 98 17.98 5.83 15.14
CA LEU A 98 17.73 6.62 16.34
C LEU A 98 16.24 6.54 16.72
N VAL A 99 15.98 6.03 17.92
CA VAL A 99 14.69 6.13 18.60
C VAL A 99 14.83 7.16 19.71
N ILE A 100 13.99 8.20 19.69
CA ILE A 100 13.89 9.16 20.79
C ILE A 100 12.79 8.66 21.72
N SER A 101 13.12 8.45 22.98
CA SER A 101 12.16 8.15 24.05
C SER A 101 12.47 9.09 25.20
N ASP A 102 11.64 10.12 25.37
CA ASP A 102 11.70 11.03 26.50
C ASP A 102 10.42 10.89 27.36
N ASN A 103 10.32 11.70 28.40
CA ASN A 103 9.23 11.68 29.36
C ASN A 103 8.21 12.82 29.14
N GLN A 104 8.12 13.36 27.91
CA GLN A 104 7.08 14.33 27.52
C GLN A 104 5.84 13.64 26.96
#